data_AF-A0A2R7QIC2-F1
#
_entry.id   AF-A0A2R7QIC2-F1
#
_cell.length_a   1.000
_cell.length_b   1.000
_cell.length_c   1.000
_cell.angle_alpha   90.00
_cell.angle_beta   90.00
_cell.angle_gamma   90.00
#
_symmetry.space_group_name_H-M   'P 1'
#
loop_
_entity.id
_entity.type
_entity.pdbx_description
1 polymer ?
#
loop_
_entity_poly.entity_id
_entity_poly.type
_entity_poly.pdbx_seq_one_letter_code
_entity_poly.pdbx_strand_id
1 'polypeptide(L)'
;MSFDIIILKPTDLSENDLSAVEDVLDIGSPEAVITFLEQVFPGSAHGAFLDGERYALESAQAGDPVTSIHLALRYGQAWSEAACSDFMDLLSRLCELLQSVAFAVSDNSRMAPPC
;
A
#
# COMPACT_ATOMS: atom_id res chain seq x y z
N MET A 1 -5.14 2.96 17.05
CA MET A 1 -5.82 2.04 16.11
C MET A 1 -4.90 1.87 14.91
N SER A 2 -4.88 0.69 14.30
CA SER A 2 -4.09 0.40 13.09
C SER A 2 -5.01 -0.14 12.00
N PHE A 3 -4.57 -0.01 10.75
CA PHE A 3 -5.29 -0.39 9.56
C PHE A 3 -4.33 -1.09 8.60
N ASP A 4 -4.67 -2.30 8.20
CA ASP A 4 -3.80 -3.16 7.39
C ASP A 4 -4.24 -3.14 5.93
N ILE A 5 -3.27 -2.96 5.04
CA ILE A 5 -3.44 -2.81 3.61
C ILE A 5 -2.55 -3.83 2.92
N ILE A 6 -3.04 -4.43 1.84
CA ILE A 6 -2.23 -5.26 0.95
C ILE A 6 -2.24 -4.67 -0.45
N ILE A 7 -1.06 -4.52 -1.04
CA ILE A 7 -0.88 -4.15 -2.44
C ILE A 7 -0.54 -5.42 -3.21
N LEU A 8 -1.33 -5.69 -4.24
CA LEU A 8 -1.18 -6.82 -5.15
C LEU A 8 -1.15 -6.31 -6.58
N LYS A 9 -0.65 -7.11 -7.51
CA LYS A 9 -0.83 -6.88 -8.94
C LYS A 9 -1.73 -7.98 -9.53
N PRO A 10 -3.06 -7.86 -9.39
CA PRO A 10 -3.97 -8.85 -9.97
C PRO A 10 -3.76 -8.99 -11.48
N THR A 11 -4.03 -10.18 -12.01
CA THR A 11 -4.14 -10.38 -13.45
C THR A 11 -5.28 -9.55 -14.06
N ASP A 12 -6.36 -9.35 -13.30
CA ASP A 12 -7.46 -8.43 -13.61
C ASP A 12 -7.44 -7.20 -12.68
N LEU A 13 -6.95 -6.07 -13.20
CA LEU A 13 -6.88 -4.80 -12.46
C LEU A 13 -8.26 -4.14 -12.23
N SER A 14 -9.35 -4.71 -12.75
CA SER A 14 -10.71 -4.21 -12.51
C SER A 14 -11.34 -4.77 -11.23
N GLU A 15 -10.69 -5.75 -10.59
CA GLU A 15 -11.18 -6.33 -9.34
C GLU A 15 -11.31 -5.27 -8.23
N ASN A 16 -12.44 -5.31 -7.53
CA ASN A 16 -12.78 -4.38 -6.46
C ASN A 16 -12.84 -5.04 -5.08
N ASP A 17 -12.75 -6.37 -5.04
CA ASP A 17 -12.80 -7.18 -3.83
C ASP A 17 -11.58 -8.11 -3.80
N LEU A 18 -10.79 -8.02 -2.73
CA LEU A 18 -9.60 -8.85 -2.53
C LEU A 18 -9.92 -10.35 -2.59
N SER A 19 -11.11 -10.77 -2.14
CA SER A 19 -11.51 -12.18 -2.15
C SER A 19 -11.81 -12.71 -3.55
N ALA A 20 -12.02 -11.83 -4.52
CA ALA A 20 -12.19 -12.17 -5.93
C ALA A 20 -10.87 -12.25 -6.70
N VAL A 21 -9.74 -11.85 -6.10
CA VAL A 21 -8.42 -11.95 -6.73
C VAL A 21 -8.01 -13.43 -6.80
N GLU A 22 -8.12 -14.02 -8.00
CA GLU A 22 -7.76 -15.42 -8.23
C GLU A 22 -6.25 -15.63 -8.42
N ASP A 23 -5.56 -14.67 -9.07
CA ASP A 23 -4.14 -14.79 -9.41
C ASP A 23 -3.44 -13.42 -9.42
N VAL A 24 -2.15 -13.42 -9.10
CA VAL A 24 -1.33 -12.22 -8.98
C VAL A 24 -0.05 -12.33 -9.81
N LEU A 25 0.33 -11.23 -10.45
CA LEU A 25 1.58 -11.07 -11.17
C LEU A 25 2.67 -10.55 -10.24
N ASP A 26 3.93 -10.73 -10.64
CA ASP A 26 5.07 -10.11 -9.98
C ASP A 26 4.96 -8.58 -10.07
N ILE A 27 5.09 -7.91 -8.93
CA ILE A 27 5.17 -6.46 -8.82
C ILE A 27 6.52 -5.98 -9.36
N GLY A 28 7.61 -6.63 -8.95
CA GLY A 28 8.97 -6.30 -9.39
C GLY A 28 10.06 -6.94 -8.52
N SER A 29 11.31 -6.59 -8.78
CA SER A 29 12.41 -7.02 -7.90
C SER A 29 12.33 -6.30 -6.55
N PRO A 30 12.83 -6.91 -5.45
CA PRO A 30 12.86 -6.26 -4.15
C PRO A 30 13.50 -4.87 -4.17
N GLU A 31 14.60 -4.67 -4.91
CA GLU A 31 15.27 -3.36 -4.97
C GLU A 31 14.42 -2.29 -5.67
N ALA A 32 13.70 -2.67 -6.72
CA ALA A 32 12.81 -1.76 -7.42
C ALA A 32 11.61 -1.36 -6.53
N VAL A 33 11.01 -2.34 -5.84
CA VAL A 33 9.90 -2.09 -4.91
C VAL A 33 10.33 -1.20 -3.75
N ILE A 34 11.50 -1.46 -3.15
CA ILE A 34 12.07 -0.59 -2.11
C ILE A 34 12.26 0.83 -2.63
N THR A 35 12.77 1.00 -3.86
CA THR A 35 12.99 2.31 -4.46
C THR A 35 11.69 3.12 -4.55
N PHE A 36 10.59 2.49 -4.99
CA PHE A 36 9.29 3.17 -5.08
C PHE A 36 8.66 3.44 -3.71
N LEU A 37 8.79 2.51 -2.76
CA LEU A 37 8.34 2.73 -1.38
C LEU A 37 9.06 3.93 -0.75
N GLU A 38 10.39 3.98 -0.84
CA GLU A 38 11.20 5.07 -0.30
C GLU A 38 10.96 6.41 -1.03
N GLN A 39 10.54 6.37 -2.29
CA GLN A 39 10.15 7.57 -3.04
C GLN A 39 8.82 8.17 -2.54
N VAL A 40 7.85 7.34 -2.13
CA VAL A 40 6.50 7.78 -1.74
C VAL A 40 6.34 7.90 -0.22
N PHE A 41 6.86 6.94 0.53
CA PHE A 41 6.84 6.86 1.99
C PHE A 41 8.27 6.66 2.53
N PRO A 42 9.09 7.72 2.59
CA PRO A 42 10.49 7.62 3.00
C PRO A 42 10.66 6.94 4.38
N GLY A 43 11.50 5.90 4.44
CA GLY A 43 11.79 5.11 5.63
C GLY A 43 10.84 3.93 5.87
N SER A 44 9.76 3.76 5.10
CA SER A 44 8.78 2.67 5.33
C SER A 44 9.34 1.28 5.02
N ALA A 45 10.32 1.17 4.12
CA ALA A 45 10.87 -0.13 3.71
C ALA A 45 11.86 -0.71 4.74
N HIS A 46 12.41 0.13 5.60
CA HIS A 46 13.43 -0.24 6.60
C HIS A 46 12.98 -0.02 8.04
N GLY A 47 11.76 0.48 8.24
CA GLY A 47 11.21 0.85 9.53
C GLY A 47 9.80 1.41 9.36
N ALA A 48 9.62 2.67 9.76
CA ALA A 48 8.35 3.36 9.61
C ALA A 48 8.56 4.73 8.96
N PHE A 49 7.70 5.07 8.01
CA PHE A 49 7.46 6.45 7.62
C PHE A 49 6.63 7.14 8.71
N LEU A 50 7.05 8.33 9.14
CA LEU A 50 6.36 9.12 10.16
C LEU A 50 5.89 10.45 9.58
N ASP A 51 4.61 10.73 9.71
CA ASP A 51 4.01 11.99 9.31
C ASP A 51 3.61 12.82 10.54
N GLY A 52 4.63 13.24 11.29
CA GLY A 52 4.45 13.93 12.57
C GLY A 52 3.56 13.15 13.54
N GLU A 53 2.53 13.80 14.07
CA GLU A 53 1.53 13.17 14.94
C GLU A 53 0.30 12.66 14.18
N ARG A 54 0.29 12.73 12.83
CA ARG A 54 -0.86 12.35 11.99
C ARG A 54 -0.96 10.84 11.84
N TYR A 55 0.11 10.17 11.40
CA TYR A 55 0.18 8.71 11.29
C TYR A 55 1.61 8.20 11.14
N ALA A 56 1.76 6.88 11.26
CA ALA A 56 2.96 6.14 10.89
C ALA A 56 2.61 5.01 9.91
N LEU A 57 3.51 4.68 8.99
CA LEU A 57 3.33 3.62 8.01
C LEU A 57 4.55 2.69 7.99
N GLU A 58 4.33 1.41 8.22
CA GLU A 58 5.34 0.35 8.09
C GLU A 58 5.04 -0.47 6.84
N SER A 59 6.06 -0.97 6.14
CA SER A 59 5.88 -1.82 4.96
C SER A 59 6.70 -3.09 5.03
N ALA A 60 6.12 -4.19 4.54
CA ALA A 60 6.78 -5.48 4.39
C ALA A 60 6.48 -6.06 3.01
N GLN A 61 7.45 -6.74 2.41
CA GLN A 61 7.32 -7.36 1.10
C GLN A 61 7.28 -8.88 1.24
N ALA A 62 6.59 -9.56 0.34
CA ALA A 62 6.64 -11.02 0.22
C ALA A 62 6.82 -11.45 -1.23
N GLY A 63 7.54 -12.57 -1.41
CA GLY A 63 7.94 -13.10 -2.72
C GLY A 63 9.36 -12.68 -3.14
N ASP A 64 9.94 -13.47 -4.05
CA ASP A 64 11.16 -13.13 -4.81
C ASP A 64 11.05 -13.74 -6.23
N PRO A 65 10.61 -12.97 -7.25
CA PRO A 65 10.25 -11.53 -7.22
C PRO A 65 9.05 -11.20 -6.31
N VAL A 66 8.91 -9.92 -5.94
CA VAL A 66 7.88 -9.48 -5.00
C VAL A 66 6.50 -9.66 -5.62
N THR A 67 5.61 -10.37 -4.93
CA THR A 67 4.22 -10.64 -5.36
C THR A 67 3.20 -9.85 -4.54
N SER A 68 3.57 -9.42 -3.34
CA SER A 68 2.70 -8.63 -2.47
C SER A 68 3.49 -7.68 -1.57
N ILE A 69 2.86 -6.56 -1.22
CA ILE A 69 3.38 -5.59 -0.25
C ILE A 69 2.31 -5.38 0.81
N HIS A 70 2.66 -5.61 2.07
CA HIS A 70 1.81 -5.36 3.21
C HIS A 70 2.17 -4.01 3.82
N LEU A 71 1.17 -3.16 4.03
CA LEU A 71 1.33 -1.90 4.73
C LEU A 71 0.52 -1.91 6.02
N ALA A 72 1.13 -1.45 7.11
CA ALA A 72 0.45 -1.25 8.39
C ALA A 72 0.39 0.26 8.69
N LEU A 73 -0.79 0.85 8.54
CA LEU A 73 -1.06 2.25 8.85
C LEU A 73 -1.46 2.38 10.32
N ARG A 74 -0.72 3.17 11.09
CA ARG A 74 -0.99 3.43 12.51
C ARG A 74 -1.46 4.88 12.66
N TYR A 75 -2.70 5.08 13.06
CA TYR A 75 -3.26 6.42 13.26
C TYR A 75 -2.62 7.10 14.47
N GLY A 76 -2.18 8.34 14.27
CA GLY A 76 -1.67 9.21 15.32
C GLY A 76 -2.77 10.04 15.98
N GLN A 77 -2.39 10.85 16.96
CA GLN A 77 -3.33 11.69 17.71
C GLN A 77 -3.94 12.81 16.86
N ALA A 78 -3.22 13.27 15.84
CA ALA A 78 -3.66 14.31 14.91
C ALA A 78 -4.27 13.73 13.63
N TRP A 79 -4.74 12.47 13.65
CA TRP A 79 -5.45 11.89 12.52
C TRP A 79 -6.72 12.70 12.20
N SER A 80 -6.95 12.94 10.90
CA SER A 80 -8.07 13.74 10.41
C SER A 80 -8.46 13.29 8.99
N GLU A 81 -9.61 13.75 8.51
CA GLU A 81 -10.04 13.51 7.12
C GLU A 81 -9.03 14.06 6.10
N ALA A 82 -8.41 15.22 6.39
CA ALA A 82 -7.36 15.77 5.54
C ALA A 82 -6.12 14.87 5.49
N ALA A 83 -5.66 14.36 6.64
CA ALA A 83 -4.55 13.41 6.70
C ALA A 83 -4.88 12.10 5.96
N CYS A 84 -6.14 11.66 6.02
CA CYS A 84 -6.62 10.50 5.27
C CYS A 84 -6.57 10.74 3.76
N SER A 85 -7.04 11.91 3.29
CA SER A 85 -6.96 12.28 1.88
C SER A 85 -5.51 12.31 1.38
N ASP A 86 -4.61 12.98 2.11
CA ASP A 86 -3.19 13.04 1.78
C ASP A 86 -2.57 11.63 1.68
N PHE A 87 -2.90 10.75 2.64
CA PHE A 87 -2.45 9.37 2.63
C PHE A 87 -2.97 8.59 1.41
N MET A 88 -4.24 8.75 1.06
CA MET A 88 -4.85 8.08 -0.10
C MET A 88 -4.24 8.55 -1.43
N ASP A 89 -3.88 9.82 -1.54
CA ASP A 89 -3.18 10.36 -2.72
C ASP A 89 -1.77 9.74 -2.86
N LEU A 90 -1.04 9.62 -1.75
CA LEU A 90 0.27 8.95 -1.72
C LEU A 90 0.13 7.45 -2.06
N LEU A 91 -0.83 6.76 -1.45
CA LEU A 91 -1.09 5.34 -1.72
C LEU A 91 -1.44 5.11 -3.20
N SER A 92 -2.26 5.98 -3.79
CA SER A 92 -2.62 5.91 -5.22
C SER A 92 -1.40 6.08 -6.10
N ARG A 93 -0.55 7.08 -5.82
CA ARG A 93 0.71 7.30 -6.53
C ARG A 93 1.64 6.09 -6.45
N LEU A 94 1.76 5.46 -5.27
CA LEU A 94 2.55 4.24 -5.11
C LEU A 94 2.01 3.12 -5.99
N CYS A 95 0.69 2.90 -5.96
CA CYS A 95 0.05 1.86 -6.75
C CYS A 95 0.23 2.07 -8.26
N GLU A 96 0.14 3.32 -8.74
CA GLU A 96 0.41 3.70 -10.13
C GLU A 96 1.84 3.37 -10.56
N LEU A 97 2.84 3.73 -9.75
CA LEU A 97 4.26 3.46 -10.03
C LEU A 97 4.54 1.95 -10.11
N LEU A 98 3.90 1.18 -9.23
CA LEU A 98 4.02 -0.27 -9.16
C LEU A 98 3.12 -1.01 -10.17
N GLN A 99 2.22 -0.29 -10.85
CA GLN A 99 1.15 -0.86 -11.69
C GLN A 99 0.35 -1.95 -10.94
N SER A 100 -0.07 -1.64 -9.73
CA SER A 100 -0.66 -2.56 -8.75
C SER A 100 -1.93 -1.94 -8.14
N VAL A 101 -2.60 -2.68 -7.24
CA VAL A 101 -3.85 -2.29 -6.57
C VAL A 101 -3.72 -2.57 -5.07
N ALA A 102 -4.10 -1.60 -4.25
CA ALA A 102 -4.21 -1.70 -2.80
C ALA A 102 -5.63 -2.11 -2.37
N PHE A 103 -5.71 -3.00 -1.40
CA PHE A 103 -6.93 -3.48 -0.77
C PHE A 103 -6.84 -3.36 0.75
N ALA A 104 -7.96 -3.04 1.38
CA ALA A 104 -8.13 -3.10 2.82
C ALA A 104 -8.27 -4.57 3.26
N VAL A 105 -7.43 -5.02 4.18
CA VAL A 105 -7.49 -6.42 4.67
C VAL A 105 -8.71 -6.65 5.57
N SER A 106 -9.24 -5.60 6.18
CA SER A 106 -10.35 -5.68 7.13
C SER A 106 -11.69 -6.04 6.49
N ASP A 107 -11.93 -5.60 5.26
CA ASP A 107 -13.21 -5.76 4.56
C ASP A 107 -13.06 -6.11 3.07
N ASN A 108 -11.84 -6.45 2.64
CA ASN A 108 -11.48 -6.81 1.27
C ASN A 108 -11.69 -5.71 0.23
N SER A 109 -12.08 -4.49 0.64
CA SER A 109 -12.40 -3.42 -0.32
C SER A 109 -11.16 -2.87 -1.01
N ARG A 110 -11.28 -2.58 -2.30
CA ARG A 110 -10.25 -1.85 -3.04
C ARG A 110 -10.13 -0.42 -2.53
N MET A 111 -8.88 0.01 -2.35
CA MET A 111 -8.53 1.35 -1.90
C MET A 111 -7.92 2.21 -3.00
N ALA A 112 -7.02 1.65 -3.82
CA ALA A 112 -6.28 2.37 -4.85
C ALA A 112 -5.70 1.39 -5.89
N PRO A 113 -5.29 1.81 -7.10
CA PRO A 113 -5.66 3.07 -7.73
C PRO A 113 -7.16 3.01 -8.05
N PRO A 114 -7.87 4.14 -8.03
CA PRO A 114 -9.24 4.18 -8.55
C PRO A 114 -9.27 3.84 -10.05
N CYS A 115 -10.44 3.39 -10.50
CA CYS A 115 -10.74 3.12 -11.91
C CYS A 115 -10.55 4.37 -12.78
#